data_AF-A0A8C8A2Z4-F1
#
_entry.id   AF-A0A8C8A2Z4-F1
#
_cell.length_a   1.000
_cell.length_b   1.000
_cell.length_c   1.000
_cell.angle_alpha   90.00
_cell.angle_beta   90.00
_cell.angle_gamma   90.00
#
_symmetry.space_group_name_H-M   'P 1'
#
loop_
_entity.id
_entity.type
_entity.pdbx_description
1 polymer ?
#
loop_
_entity_poly.entity_id
_entity_poly.type
_entity_poly.pdbx_seq_one_letter_code
_entity_poly.pdbx_strand_id
1 'polypeptide(L)'
;SLVVIQLPAEISTYLLGGEQISSIGRGLCVLLGISLEDTQRELEHMVRKILNLRVFEDESGKHWSKSVMDKQYEVLCVSQFTLQCILKGNKPDYHMAMPTEQAECFYNNFLEQLRKAYKPELIKGKGKVGKVLDVTSGPCLYVLFPSSLILTKLEKQQQRKEKTRTKVPSESSRERNAPRNKDDPSASSGAEGDVSSEREP
;
A
#
# COMPACT_ATOMS: atom_id res chain seq x y z
N SER A 1 7.48 2.06 6.04
CA SER A 1 7.16 3.50 6.25
C SER A 1 5.83 3.83 5.59
N LEU A 2 5.23 4.94 6.01
CA LEU A 2 4.06 5.56 5.39
C LEU A 2 4.28 7.07 5.44
N VAL A 3 4.19 7.74 4.29
CA VAL A 3 4.37 9.19 4.21
C VAL A 3 3.06 9.83 3.80
N VAL A 4 2.55 10.72 4.64
CA VAL A 4 1.39 11.54 4.32
C VAL A 4 1.87 12.95 4.03
N ILE A 5 1.51 13.48 2.87
CA ILE A 5 1.96 14.78 2.37
C ILE A 5 0.73 15.68 2.22
N GLN A 6 0.80 16.86 2.82
CA GLN A 6 -0.22 17.89 2.76
C GLN A 6 0.33 19.13 2.04
N LEU A 7 -0.51 19.75 1.20
CA LEU A 7 -0.26 21.05 0.58
C LEU A 7 -0.93 22.16 1.40
N PRO A 8 -0.21 22.92 2.24
CA PRO A 8 -0.73 24.17 2.77
C PRO A 8 -0.92 25.20 1.66
N ALA A 9 -2.04 25.92 1.68
CA ALA A 9 -2.28 27.04 0.78
C ALA A 9 -1.41 28.27 1.14
N GLU A 10 -1.13 28.46 2.43
CA GLU A 10 -0.46 29.64 2.97
C GLU A 10 0.75 29.29 3.85
N ILE A 11 0.49 28.75 5.05
CA ILE A 11 1.50 28.48 6.10
C ILE A 11 1.25 27.09 6.71
N SER A 12 2.29 26.45 7.26
CA SER A 12 2.15 25.32 8.20
C SER A 12 3.07 25.48 9.40
N THR A 13 2.55 25.19 10.60
CA THR A 13 3.24 25.52 11.86
C THR A 13 3.32 24.31 12.78
N TYR A 14 4.55 23.95 13.15
CA TYR A 14 4.85 22.89 14.10
C TYR A 14 4.98 23.45 15.51
N LEU A 15 4.16 22.96 16.44
CA LEU A 15 4.20 23.32 17.85
C LEU A 15 4.70 22.15 18.72
N LEU A 16 5.30 22.46 19.87
CA LEU A 16 5.62 21.51 20.93
C LEU A 16 5.28 22.16 22.28
N GLY A 17 4.43 21.53 23.08
CA GLY A 17 3.98 22.10 24.36
C GLY A 17 3.15 23.40 24.27
N GLY A 18 2.83 23.86 23.05
CA GLY A 18 2.22 25.17 22.78
C GLY A 18 3.19 26.22 22.23
N GLU A 19 4.50 25.97 22.27
CA GLU A 19 5.54 26.83 21.69
C GLU A 19 5.72 26.57 20.19
N GLN A 20 5.95 27.63 19.39
CA GLN A 20 6.24 27.51 17.96
C GLN A 20 7.68 27.09 17.69
N ILE A 21 7.84 25.87 17.17
CA ILE A 21 9.15 25.24 16.94
C ILE A 21 9.69 25.51 15.53
N SER A 22 8.80 25.59 14.54
CA SER A 22 9.11 25.96 13.16
C SER A 22 7.82 26.20 12.37
N SER A 23 7.85 27.15 11.43
CA SER A 23 6.84 27.30 10.39
C SER A 23 7.47 27.20 9.00
N ILE A 24 6.64 26.88 8.00
CA ILE A 24 6.93 27.04 6.57
C ILE A 24 5.85 27.90 5.91
N GLY A 25 6.21 28.55 4.80
CA GLY A 25 5.24 29.09 3.85
C GLY A 25 4.72 28.01 2.90
N ARG A 26 4.61 28.36 1.61
CA ARG A 26 4.23 27.42 0.55
C ARG A 26 5.25 26.28 0.42
N GLY A 27 4.73 25.05 0.30
CA GLY A 27 5.56 23.86 0.20
C GLY A 27 4.83 22.58 0.56
N LEU A 28 5.56 21.65 1.19
CA LEU A 28 5.05 20.34 1.61
C LEU A 28 5.13 20.21 3.14
N CYS A 29 4.00 19.91 3.79
CA CYS A 29 4.03 19.31 5.12
C CYS A 29 4.08 17.78 4.97
N VAL A 30 5.03 17.13 5.65
CA VAL A 30 5.39 15.72 5.47
C VAL A 30 5.33 15.00 6.81
N LEU A 31 4.27 14.23 7.02
CA LEU A 31 4.12 13.35 8.18
C LEU A 31 4.75 11.99 7.84
N LEU A 32 5.84 11.65 8.54
CA LEU A 32 6.62 10.43 8.31
C LEU A 32 6.38 9.40 9.42
N GLY A 33 5.69 8.31 9.09
CA GLY A 33 5.58 7.13 9.95
C GLY A 33 6.62 6.08 9.58
N ILE A 34 7.57 5.83 10.47
CA ILE A 34 8.67 4.86 10.27
C ILE A 34 8.24 3.48 10.77
N SER A 35 8.37 2.47 9.92
CA SER A 35 8.11 1.05 10.21
C SER A 35 9.37 0.39 10.77
N LEU A 36 9.20 -0.60 11.63
CA LEU A 36 10.28 -1.46 12.15
C LEU A 36 11.05 -2.19 11.01
N GLU A 37 10.42 -2.38 9.86
CA GLU A 37 11.01 -3.00 8.66
C GLU A 37 11.76 -2.03 7.72
N ASP A 38 11.78 -0.72 8.00
CA ASP A 38 12.39 0.26 7.08
C ASP A 38 13.92 0.23 7.10
N THR A 39 14.53 0.22 5.91
CA THR A 39 15.99 0.31 5.74
C THR A 39 16.41 1.64 5.11
N GLN A 40 17.72 1.87 5.03
CA GLN A 40 18.33 2.98 4.28
C GLN A 40 17.81 3.07 2.83
N ARG A 41 17.46 1.93 2.20
CA ARG A 41 16.93 1.89 0.82
C ARG A 41 15.55 2.55 0.72
N GLU A 42 14.68 2.28 1.69
CA GLU A 42 13.34 2.88 1.76
C GLU A 42 13.44 4.38 2.06
N LEU A 43 14.36 4.77 2.95
CA LEU A 43 14.71 6.16 3.25
C LEU A 43 15.09 6.93 1.97
N GLU A 44 16.07 6.44 1.22
CA GLU A 44 16.52 7.05 -0.04
C GLU A 44 15.49 6.99 -1.18
N HIS A 45 14.55 6.04 -1.12
CA HIS A 45 13.40 6.02 -2.02
C HIS A 45 12.40 7.13 -1.66
N MET A 46 12.08 7.29 -0.36
CA MET A 46 11.17 8.33 0.14
C MET A 46 11.71 9.73 -0.15
N VAL A 47 12.98 10.02 0.17
CA VAL A 47 13.63 11.31 -0.08
C VAL A 47 13.44 11.74 -1.54
N ARG A 48 13.78 10.87 -2.49
CA ARG A 48 13.61 11.14 -3.93
C ARG A 48 12.15 11.28 -4.33
N LYS A 49 11.25 10.44 -3.78
CA LYS A 49 9.81 10.50 -4.09
C LYS A 49 9.16 11.79 -3.61
N ILE A 50 9.50 12.28 -2.42
CA ILE A 50 8.97 13.53 -1.86
C ILE A 50 9.45 14.73 -2.68
N LEU A 51 10.77 14.83 -2.89
CA LEU A 51 11.37 15.98 -3.59
C LEU A 51 10.92 16.10 -5.05
N ASN A 52 10.72 14.97 -5.75
CA ASN A 52 10.28 14.94 -7.15
C ASN A 52 8.75 14.83 -7.31
N LEU A 53 7.96 14.93 -6.23
CA LEU A 53 6.51 14.79 -6.31
C LEU A 53 5.89 16.01 -7.03
N ARG A 54 5.36 15.80 -8.24
CA ARG A 54 4.77 16.86 -9.07
C ARG A 54 3.31 17.14 -8.65
N VAL A 55 3.14 18.02 -7.67
CA VAL A 55 1.84 18.38 -7.06
C VAL A 55 1.50 19.86 -7.13
N PHE A 56 2.43 20.70 -7.61
CA PHE A 56 2.20 22.12 -7.85
C PHE A 56 1.88 22.40 -9.32
N GLU A 57 1.24 23.53 -9.58
CA GLU A 57 0.95 24.02 -10.93
C GLU A 57 2.19 24.57 -11.62
N ASP A 58 2.25 24.48 -12.95
CA ASP A 58 3.21 25.27 -13.73
C ASP A 58 2.75 26.72 -13.93
N GLU A 59 3.53 27.49 -14.69
CA GLU A 59 3.32 28.92 -14.90
C GLU A 59 2.12 29.22 -15.83
N SER A 60 1.49 28.18 -16.40
CA SER A 60 0.22 28.25 -17.14
C SER A 60 -1.01 27.83 -16.31
N GLY A 61 -0.84 27.55 -15.02
CA GLY A 61 -1.91 27.07 -14.13
C GLY A 61 -2.20 25.57 -14.30
N LYS A 62 -1.36 24.83 -15.03
CA LYS A 62 -1.56 23.39 -15.25
C LYS A 62 -1.16 22.61 -14.00
N HIS A 63 -2.14 22.02 -13.32
CA HIS A 63 -1.93 21.16 -12.14
C HIS A 63 -0.95 20.00 -12.42
N TRP A 64 -0.44 19.37 -11.35
CA TRP A 64 0.39 18.15 -11.41
C TRP A 64 1.72 18.29 -12.19
N SER A 65 2.23 19.52 -12.36
CA SER A 65 3.27 19.82 -13.34
C SER A 65 4.60 20.28 -12.75
N LYS A 66 4.66 20.71 -11.49
CA LYS A 66 5.88 21.14 -10.80
C LYS A 66 6.03 20.46 -9.44
N SER A 67 7.27 20.16 -9.08
CA SER A 67 7.67 19.63 -7.77
C SER A 67 8.02 20.73 -6.78
N VAL A 68 8.25 20.35 -5.51
CA VAL A 68 8.72 21.29 -4.49
C VAL A 68 10.09 21.90 -4.87
N MET A 69 10.94 21.10 -5.52
CA MET A 69 12.23 21.56 -6.04
C MET A 69 12.05 22.61 -7.15
N ASP A 70 11.19 22.33 -8.13
CA ASP A 70 10.96 23.22 -9.28
C ASP A 70 10.42 24.60 -8.88
N LYS A 71 9.65 24.67 -7.79
CA LYS A 71 9.10 25.93 -7.25
C LYS A 71 9.98 26.61 -6.20
N GLN A 72 11.08 25.98 -5.79
CA GLN A 72 11.94 26.43 -4.69
C GLN A 72 11.17 26.65 -3.37
N TYR A 73 10.26 25.72 -3.07
CA TYR A 73 9.35 25.76 -1.92
C TYR A 73 9.90 24.97 -0.71
N GLU A 74 9.31 25.19 0.46
CA GLU A 74 9.79 24.60 1.71
C GLU A 74 9.27 23.18 1.97
N VAL A 75 9.94 22.44 2.85
CA VAL A 75 9.48 21.13 3.34
C VAL A 75 9.52 21.12 4.86
N LEU A 76 8.37 20.93 5.50
CA LEU A 76 8.24 20.71 6.94
C LEU A 76 8.03 19.22 7.19
N CYS A 77 9.04 18.55 7.75
CA CYS A 77 8.92 17.17 8.18
C CYS A 77 8.52 17.07 9.66
N VAL A 78 7.67 16.10 9.97
CA VAL A 78 7.28 15.72 11.34
C VAL A 78 7.24 14.20 11.46
N SER A 79 7.80 13.66 12.55
CA SER A 79 7.71 12.23 12.87
C SER A 79 6.31 11.89 13.40
N GLN A 80 5.62 10.94 12.75
CA GLN A 80 4.23 10.60 13.03
C GLN A 80 4.04 9.06 13.10
N PHE A 81 4.48 8.46 14.20
CA PHE A 81 4.43 6.99 14.40
C PHE A 81 3.03 6.40 14.23
N THR A 82 1.96 7.17 14.52
CA THR A 82 0.57 6.72 14.40
C THR A 82 0.14 6.39 12.98
N LEU A 83 0.94 6.75 11.97
CA LEU A 83 0.75 6.29 10.59
C LEU A 83 1.06 4.80 10.40
N GLN A 84 1.83 4.17 11.30
CA GLN A 84 2.00 2.71 11.37
C GLN A 84 0.92 2.05 12.25
N CYS A 85 -0.34 2.43 12.05
CA CYS A 85 -1.48 1.85 12.76
C CYS A 85 -2.02 0.61 12.03
N ILE A 86 -2.26 -0.45 12.80
CA ILE A 86 -3.09 -1.59 12.42
C ILE A 86 -4.28 -1.64 13.39
N LEU A 87 -5.49 -1.81 12.85
CA LEU A 87 -6.71 -1.91 13.65
C LEU A 87 -6.98 -3.36 14.06
N LYS A 88 -7.03 -3.63 15.37
CA LYS A 88 -7.49 -4.90 15.96
C LYS A 88 -8.94 -4.71 16.41
N GLY A 89 -9.89 -5.00 15.52
CA GLY A 89 -11.27 -4.50 15.65
C GLY A 89 -11.26 -2.98 15.54
N ASN A 90 -11.82 -2.27 16.52
CA ASN A 90 -11.76 -0.81 16.59
C ASN A 90 -10.56 -0.29 17.43
N LYS A 91 -9.72 -1.16 18.00
CA LYS A 91 -8.56 -0.75 18.80
C LYS A 91 -7.35 -0.48 17.89
N PRO A 92 -6.73 0.72 17.95
CA PRO A 92 -5.47 0.97 17.26
C PRO A 92 -4.32 0.21 17.94
N ASP A 93 -3.44 -0.34 17.12
CA ASP A 93 -2.23 -1.05 17.51
C ASP A 93 -1.06 -0.55 16.65
N TYR A 94 0.11 -0.37 17.25
CA TYR A 94 1.27 0.27 16.63
C TYR A 94 2.52 -0.63 16.64
N HIS A 95 2.39 -1.96 16.80
CA HIS A 95 3.52 -2.90 16.84
C HIS A 95 4.44 -2.89 15.60
N MET A 96 3.98 -2.35 14.46
CA MET A 96 4.80 -2.18 13.25
C MET A 96 5.59 -0.86 13.24
N ALA A 97 5.34 0.08 14.17
CA ALA A 97 6.13 1.30 14.29
C ALA A 97 7.56 0.99 14.78
N MET A 98 8.55 1.68 14.23
CA MET A 98 9.92 1.60 14.74
C MET A 98 9.99 2.15 16.18
N PRO A 99 10.69 1.50 17.13
CA PRO A 99 10.83 1.99 18.51
C PRO A 99 11.45 3.38 18.57
N THR A 100 11.02 4.22 19.52
CA THR A 100 11.32 5.67 19.58
C THR A 100 12.79 6.03 19.38
N GLU A 101 13.70 5.33 20.04
CA GLU A 101 15.16 5.56 19.98
C GLU A 101 15.71 5.33 18.57
N GLN A 102 15.32 4.21 17.95
CA GLN A 102 15.70 3.87 16.58
C GLN A 102 15.04 4.81 15.57
N ALA A 103 13.77 5.17 15.81
CA ALA A 103 12.99 6.07 14.97
C ALA A 103 13.56 7.50 14.98
N GLU A 104 14.08 8.01 16.10
CA GLU A 104 14.76 9.31 16.14
C GLU A 104 16.06 9.29 15.32
N CYS A 105 16.89 8.25 15.46
CA CYS A 105 18.08 8.06 14.62
C CYS A 105 17.74 7.99 13.12
N PHE A 106 16.74 7.19 12.75
CA PHE A 106 16.29 7.03 11.36
C PHE A 106 15.69 8.34 10.80
N TYR A 107 14.91 9.06 11.60
CA TYR A 107 14.32 10.35 11.24
C TYR A 107 15.37 11.45 11.05
N ASN A 108 16.40 11.49 11.89
CA ASN A 108 17.49 12.47 11.77
C ASN A 108 18.33 12.20 10.49
N ASN A 109 18.63 10.94 10.18
CA ASN A 109 19.24 10.52 8.90
C ASN A 109 18.35 10.92 7.70
N PHE A 110 17.03 10.68 7.78
CA PHE A 110 16.08 11.11 6.74
C PHE A 110 16.09 12.63 6.51
N LEU A 111 16.11 13.44 7.58
CA LEU A 111 16.27 14.89 7.47
C LEU A 111 17.62 15.29 6.82
N GLU A 112 18.71 14.61 7.18
CA GLU A 112 20.03 14.89 6.61
C GLU A 112 20.09 14.56 5.11
N GLN A 113 19.51 13.43 4.69
CA GLN A 113 19.43 13.03 3.29
C GLN A 113 18.50 13.96 2.47
N LEU A 114 17.40 14.47 3.05
CA LEU A 114 16.61 15.54 2.44
C LEU A 114 17.43 16.83 2.23
N ARG A 115 18.20 17.25 3.25
CA ARG A 115 19.04 18.46 3.18
C ARG A 115 20.15 18.33 2.12
N LYS A 116 20.79 17.17 2.03
CA LYS A 116 21.81 16.86 1.01
C LYS A 116 21.23 16.78 -0.41
N ALA A 117 20.00 16.27 -0.57
CA ALA A 117 19.37 16.08 -1.87
C ALA A 117 18.64 17.32 -2.41
N TYR A 118 18.60 18.43 -1.66
CA TYR A 118 17.89 19.64 -2.05
C TYR A 118 18.59 20.93 -1.58
N LYS A 119 18.07 21.58 -0.54
CA LYS A 119 18.50 22.88 -0.02
C LYS A 119 18.35 22.88 1.50
N PRO A 120 19.44 22.87 2.30
CA PRO A 120 19.35 22.70 3.75
C PRO A 120 18.45 23.72 4.46
N GLU A 121 18.40 24.95 3.96
CA GLU A 121 17.62 26.08 4.46
C GLU A 121 16.10 25.91 4.25
N LEU A 122 15.68 25.14 3.25
CA LEU A 122 14.28 24.88 2.93
C LEU A 122 13.70 23.65 3.66
N ILE A 123 14.55 22.83 4.31
CA ILE A 123 14.12 21.62 5.05
C ILE A 123 13.98 21.90 6.56
N LYS A 124 12.76 22.13 7.02
CA LYS A 124 12.42 22.28 8.45
C LYS A 124 12.03 20.93 9.07
N GLY A 125 12.31 20.80 10.37
CA GLY A 125 11.97 19.63 11.18
C GLY A 125 12.96 19.45 12.33
N LYS A 126 12.48 18.93 13.48
CA LYS A 126 13.30 18.52 14.63
C LYS A 126 12.94 17.08 15.04
N GLY A 127 13.90 16.33 15.60
CA GLY A 127 13.73 14.91 15.95
C GLY A 127 12.75 14.61 17.09
N LYS A 128 12.49 15.60 17.96
CA LYS A 128 11.52 15.45 19.06
C LYS A 128 10.10 15.31 18.54
N VAL A 129 9.45 14.20 18.91
CA VAL A 129 8.00 13.97 18.73
C VAL A 129 7.21 15.09 19.40
N GLY A 130 6.24 15.65 18.68
CA GLY A 130 5.47 16.80 19.12
C GLY A 130 4.10 16.85 18.47
N LYS A 131 3.23 17.72 18.98
CA LYS A 131 1.84 17.83 18.53
C LYS A 131 1.74 18.91 17.46
N VAL A 132 1.68 18.49 16.20
CA VAL A 132 1.20 19.38 15.12
C VAL A 132 -0.18 19.90 15.53
N LEU A 133 -0.34 21.21 15.60
CA LEU A 133 -1.51 21.87 16.18
C LEU A 133 -2.31 22.68 15.17
N ASP A 134 -1.71 23.03 14.03
CA ASP A 134 -2.43 23.45 12.83
C ASP A 134 -1.66 23.08 11.54
N VAL A 135 -2.40 22.60 10.53
CA VAL A 135 -1.96 22.41 9.14
C VAL A 135 -3.09 22.95 8.27
N THR A 136 -3.07 24.26 8.05
CA THR A 136 -4.27 25.02 7.69
C THR A 136 -4.67 24.83 6.22
N SER A 137 -5.98 24.69 6.00
CA SER A 137 -6.70 24.89 4.72
C SER A 137 -6.01 24.38 3.43
N GLY A 138 -6.26 23.12 3.08
CA GLY A 138 -5.98 22.58 1.74
C GLY A 138 -6.56 21.16 1.58
N PRO A 139 -7.38 20.87 0.55
CA PRO A 139 -8.04 19.56 0.40
C PRO A 139 -7.11 18.45 -0.13
N CYS A 140 -5.88 18.79 -0.53
CA CYS A 140 -4.98 17.91 -1.26
C CYS A 140 -4.06 17.11 -0.33
N LEU A 141 -4.47 15.87 -0.04
CA LEU A 141 -3.75 14.89 0.75
C LEU A 141 -3.16 13.79 -0.14
N TYR A 142 -1.85 13.56 -0.08
CA TYR A 142 -1.19 12.44 -0.77
C TYR A 142 -0.65 11.44 0.23
N VAL A 143 -0.80 10.15 -0.09
CA VAL A 143 -0.30 9.05 0.74
C VAL A 143 0.68 8.23 -0.09
N LEU A 144 1.97 8.37 0.20
CA LEU A 144 3.02 7.58 -0.44
C LEU A 144 3.29 6.32 0.38
N PHE A 145 3.14 5.17 -0.28
CA PHE A 145 3.53 3.86 0.24
C PHE A 145 4.86 3.43 -0.38
N PRO A 146 5.76 2.77 0.37
CA PRO A 146 6.94 2.11 -0.21
C PRO A 146 6.50 0.98 -1.15
N SER A 147 7.29 0.75 -2.21
CA SER A 147 6.94 -0.16 -3.31
C SER A 147 6.66 -1.61 -2.87
N SER A 148 7.23 -2.07 -1.75
CA SER A 148 7.00 -3.39 -1.15
C SER A 148 5.53 -3.65 -0.80
N LEU A 149 4.80 -2.64 -0.31
CA LEU A 149 3.36 -2.72 -0.02
C LEU A 149 2.48 -2.71 -1.27
N ILE A 150 3.02 -2.27 -2.41
CA ILE A 150 2.33 -2.31 -3.71
C ILE A 150 2.57 -3.68 -4.37
N LEU A 151 3.82 -4.16 -4.39
CA LEU A 151 4.19 -5.46 -4.94
C LEU A 151 3.43 -6.59 -4.24
N THR A 152 3.45 -6.65 -2.91
CA THR A 152 2.73 -7.69 -2.15
C THR A 152 1.21 -7.64 -2.32
N LYS A 153 0.62 -6.50 -2.72
CA LYS A 153 -0.80 -6.42 -3.13
C LYS A 153 -1.00 -6.95 -4.56
N LEU A 154 -0.13 -6.60 -5.49
CA LEU A 154 -0.18 -7.08 -6.88
C LEU A 154 0.05 -8.58 -6.98
N GLU A 155 1.03 -9.13 -6.26
CA GLU A 155 1.31 -10.56 -6.15
C GLU A 155 0.10 -11.32 -5.59
N LYS A 156 -0.50 -10.84 -4.50
CA LYS A 156 -1.72 -11.43 -3.94
C LYS A 156 -2.94 -11.33 -4.87
N GLN A 157 -3.00 -10.33 -5.75
CA GLN A 157 -4.02 -10.26 -6.82
C GLN A 157 -3.72 -11.22 -7.98
N GLN A 158 -2.46 -11.37 -8.38
CA GLN A 158 -2.04 -12.33 -9.42
C GLN A 158 -2.29 -13.77 -8.97
N GLN A 159 -1.85 -14.15 -7.77
CA GLN A 159 -2.12 -15.47 -7.18
C GLN A 159 -3.62 -15.76 -7.01
N ARG A 160 -4.45 -14.74 -6.74
CA ARG A 160 -5.92 -14.90 -6.73
C ARG A 160 -6.47 -15.16 -8.13
N LYS A 161 -6.04 -14.40 -9.16
CA LYS A 161 -6.46 -14.64 -10.55
C LYS A 161 -6.02 -16.02 -11.06
N GLU A 162 -4.82 -16.44 -10.73
CA GLU A 162 -4.25 -17.74 -11.11
C GLU A 162 -5.00 -18.92 -10.46
N LYS A 163 -5.28 -18.84 -9.15
CA LYS A 163 -6.11 -19.82 -8.42
C LYS A 163 -7.57 -19.88 -8.86
N THR A 164 -8.08 -18.82 -9.49
CA THR A 164 -9.40 -18.84 -10.16
C THR A 164 -9.30 -19.50 -11.54
N ARG A 165 -8.22 -19.24 -12.30
CA ARG A 165 -8.00 -19.82 -13.65
C ARG A 165 -7.78 -21.34 -13.62
N THR A 166 -7.27 -21.89 -12.51
CA THR A 166 -7.12 -23.35 -12.31
C THR A 166 -8.42 -24.08 -11.92
N LYS A 167 -9.55 -23.38 -11.75
CA LYS A 167 -10.86 -23.96 -11.43
C LYS A 167 -11.84 -23.91 -12.62
N VAL A 168 -11.39 -24.34 -13.80
CA VAL A 168 -12.29 -24.67 -14.92
C VAL A 168 -12.57 -26.18 -14.87
N PRO A 169 -13.84 -26.64 -14.82
CA PRO A 169 -14.16 -28.07 -14.91
C PRO A 169 -13.76 -28.64 -16.28
N SER A 170 -13.12 -29.80 -16.31
CA SER A 170 -12.71 -30.47 -17.53
C SER A 170 -13.83 -31.34 -18.11
N GLU A 171 -14.66 -30.77 -18.98
CA GLU A 171 -15.58 -31.54 -19.83
C GLU A 171 -14.82 -32.23 -20.98
N SER A 172 -14.52 -33.52 -20.84
CA SER A 172 -14.23 -34.41 -22.00
C SER A 172 -14.31 -35.90 -21.63
N SER A 173 -15.40 -36.56 -22.00
CA SER A 173 -15.56 -38.04 -21.92
C SER A 173 -16.53 -38.57 -23.00
N ARG A 174 -16.28 -38.13 -24.24
CA ARG A 174 -16.98 -38.43 -25.50
C ARG A 174 -15.97 -38.16 -26.63
N GLU A 175 -15.68 -38.99 -27.64
CA GLU A 175 -16.03 -40.40 -27.99
C GLU A 175 -14.72 -41.06 -28.56
N ARG A 176 -14.61 -42.16 -29.34
CA ARG A 176 -15.49 -43.01 -30.17
C ARG A 176 -14.73 -44.35 -30.48
N ASN A 177 -15.16 -45.10 -31.50
CA ASN A 177 -14.50 -46.23 -32.20
C ASN A 177 -14.65 -47.62 -31.52
N ALA A 178 -14.95 -48.73 -32.24
CA ALA A 178 -15.28 -48.95 -33.66
C ALA A 178 -16.24 -50.17 -33.84
N PRO A 179 -16.86 -50.41 -35.02
CA PRO A 179 -17.95 -51.39 -35.17
C PRO A 179 -17.60 -52.72 -35.91
N ARG A 180 -18.58 -53.64 -35.88
CA ARG A 180 -18.84 -54.85 -36.73
C ARG A 180 -18.26 -56.24 -36.36
N ASN A 181 -19.16 -57.05 -35.76
CA ASN A 181 -19.85 -58.21 -36.38
C ASN A 181 -19.33 -59.66 -36.14
N LYS A 182 -20.25 -60.54 -35.68
CA LYS A 182 -20.23 -62.02 -35.66
C LYS A 182 -19.20 -62.72 -34.73
N ASP A 183 -19.46 -63.91 -34.14
CA ASP A 183 -20.46 -64.97 -34.39
C ASP A 183 -21.16 -65.51 -33.10
N ASP A 184 -22.25 -66.27 -33.30
CA ASP A 184 -22.93 -67.20 -32.35
C ASP A 184 -22.33 -68.64 -32.51
N PRO A 185 -22.55 -69.67 -31.63
CA PRO A 185 -23.73 -69.86 -30.75
C PRO A 185 -23.50 -70.56 -29.37
N SER A 186 -24.62 -70.75 -28.63
CA SER A 186 -25.09 -72.01 -27.99
C SER A 186 -25.02 -72.27 -26.45
N ALA A 187 -26.19 -72.75 -25.97
CA ALA A 187 -26.45 -73.85 -25.01
C ALA A 187 -26.47 -73.62 -23.46
N SER A 188 -27.33 -74.45 -22.82
CA SER A 188 -27.60 -74.66 -21.37
C SER A 188 -28.07 -73.45 -20.56
N SER A 189 -29.32 -73.38 -20.06
CA SER A 189 -29.99 -74.22 -19.04
C SER A 189 -29.50 -73.95 -17.60
N GLY A 190 -30.37 -73.72 -16.60
CA GLY A 190 -31.84 -73.56 -16.64
C GLY A 190 -32.45 -73.70 -15.23
N ALA A 191 -33.76 -73.40 -15.10
CA ALA A 191 -34.58 -73.55 -13.88
C ALA A 191 -34.14 -72.69 -12.66
N GLU A 192 -34.96 -72.39 -11.65
CA GLU A 192 -36.43 -72.30 -11.51
C GLU A 192 -36.68 -71.37 -10.28
N GLY A 193 -37.84 -70.69 -10.18
CA GLY A 193 -38.14 -69.88 -8.99
C GLY A 193 -39.15 -68.75 -9.17
N ASP A 194 -40.44 -69.08 -9.10
CA ASP A 194 -41.51 -68.16 -8.71
C ASP A 194 -41.20 -67.50 -7.33
N VAL A 195 -41.74 -66.32 -6.97
CA VAL A 195 -43.19 -66.05 -6.96
C VAL A 195 -43.56 -64.55 -7.05
N SER A 196 -44.81 -64.31 -7.41
CA SER A 196 -45.42 -63.00 -7.72
C SER A 196 -45.84 -62.17 -6.50
N SER A 197 -45.75 -60.84 -6.62
CA SER A 197 -46.81 -59.83 -6.31
C SER A 197 -46.22 -58.44 -6.63
N GLU A 198 -46.83 -57.59 -7.45
CA GLU A 198 -48.03 -56.76 -7.20
C GLU A 198 -47.88 -55.89 -5.92
N ARG A 199 -48.01 -54.55 -5.94
CA ARG A 199 -48.38 -53.59 -7.01
C ARG A 199 -47.87 -52.17 -6.69
N GLU A 200 -47.66 -51.37 -7.73
CA GLU A 200 -47.65 -49.88 -7.70
C GLU A 200 -49.12 -49.36 -7.69
N PRO A 201 -49.40 -48.07 -7.39
CA PRO A 201 -48.48 -46.94 -7.16
C PRO A 201 -48.60 -46.22 -5.79
#